data_AF-A0A3D2C1G1-F1
#
_entry.id   AF-A0A3D2C1G1-F1
#
_cell.length_a   1.000
_cell.length_b   1.000
_cell.length_c   1.000
_cell.angle_alpha   90.00
_cell.angle_beta   90.00
_cell.angle_gamma   90.00
#
_symmetry.space_group_name_H-M   'P 1'
#
loop_
_entity.id
_entity.type
_entity.pdbx_description
1 polymer ?
#
loop_
_entity_poly.entity_id
_entity_poly.type
_entity_poly.pdbx_seq_one_letter_code
_entity_poly.pdbx_strand_id
1 'polypeptide(L)' 'MRLIEIDTQERDTHACNVLALGNGRLLALSQNERTNHRLREAGFEVIPFDGSEVAINGGGGPTCLTRPLVRGRSEAR' A
#
# COMPACT_ATOMS: atom_id res chain seq x y z
N MET A 1 -13.12 -13.21 5.89
CA MET A 1 -11.88 -12.65 5.32
C MET A 1 -12.24 -12.01 3.99
N ARG A 2 -11.88 -10.73 3.76
CA ARG A 2 -12.15 -10.03 2.49
C ARG A 2 -10.83 -9.90 1.73
N LEU A 3 -10.80 -10.39 0.50
CA LEU A 3 -9.67 -10.21 -0.41
C LEU A 3 -9.94 -9.00 -1.32
N ILE A 4 -8.90 -8.23 -1.59
CA ILE A 4 -8.92 -7.11 -2.54
C ILE A 4 -7.83 -7.42 -3.55
N GLU A 5 -8.25 -7.80 -4.75
CA GLU A 5 -7.32 -8.13 -5.82
C GLU A 5 -6.64 -6.85 -6.33
N ILE A 6 -5.34 -6.93 -6.61
CA ILE A 6 -4.62 -5.88 -7.35
C ILE A 6 -5.08 -5.84 -8.81
N ASP A 7 -4.82 -4.74 -9.50
CA ASP A 7 -4.84 -4.79 -10.96
C ASP A 7 -3.62 -5.57 -11.46
N THR A 8 -3.85 -6.55 -12.34
CA THR A 8 -2.77 -7.42 -12.86
C THR A 8 -1.70 -6.62 -13.61
N GLN A 9 -2.06 -5.48 -14.22
CA GLN A 9 -1.12 -4.60 -14.90
C GLN A 9 -0.19 -3.85 -13.93
N GLU A 10 -0.53 -3.79 -12.64
CA GLU A 10 0.23 -3.11 -11.59
C GLU A 10 1.06 -4.11 -10.74
N ARG A 11 1.15 -5.37 -11.19
CA ARG A 11 1.96 -6.40 -10.52
C ARG A 11 3.45 -6.04 -10.51
N ASP A 12 3.98 -5.60 -11.65
CA ASP A 12 5.41 -5.34 -11.82
C ASP A 12 5.85 -4.06 -11.10
N THR A 13 4.91 -3.15 -10.83
CA THR A 13 5.07 -1.97 -9.98
C THR A 13 4.76 -2.26 -8.50
N HIS A 14 4.73 -3.55 -8.13
CA HIS A 14 4.57 -4.03 -6.75
C HIS A 14 3.30 -3.54 -6.04
N ALA A 15 2.15 -3.49 -6.72
CA ALA A 15 0.89 -2.98 -6.14
C ALA A 15 0.39 -3.66 -4.87
N CYS A 16 0.75 -4.93 -4.64
CA CYS A 16 0.42 -5.62 -3.39
C CYS A 16 1.30 -5.17 -2.21
N ASN A 17 2.38 -4.47 -2.47
CA ASN A 17 3.29 -3.95 -1.47
C ASN A 17 2.73 -2.63 -0.94
N VAL A 18 1.90 -2.72 0.10
CA VAL A 18 1.24 -1.57 0.73
C VAL A 18 1.54 -1.61 2.22
N LEU A 19 1.94 -0.48 2.81
CA LEU A 19 2.26 -0.43 4.23
C LEU A 19 1.05 0.03 5.05
N ALA A 20 0.56 -0.85 5.91
CA ALA A 20 -0.47 -0.50 6.89
C ALA A 20 0.09 0.36 8.03
N LEU A 21 -0.49 1.55 8.20
CA LEU A 21 -0.15 2.54 9.24
C LEU A 21 -1.09 2.49 10.45
N GLY A 22 -2.08 1.60 10.43
CA GLY A 22 -3.13 1.50 11.44
C GLY A 22 -4.32 2.44 11.18
N ASN A 23 -5.43 2.20 11.88
CA ASN A 23 -6.68 2.98 11.76
C ASN A 23 -7.20 3.08 10.31
N GLY A 24 -7.09 2.01 9.53
CA GLY A 24 -7.55 1.98 8.14
C GLY A 24 -6.69 2.80 7.17
N ARG A 25 -5.52 3.30 7.58
CA ARG A 25 -4.60 4.06 6.73
C ARG A 25 -3.54 3.17 6.08
N LEU A 26 -3.30 3.42 4.81
CA LEU A 26 -2.39 2.68 3.96
C LEU A 26 -1.45 3.65 3.23
N LEU A 27 -0.15 3.37 3.25
CA LEU A 27 0.84 4.05 2.40
C LEU A 27 1.09 3.18 1.17
N ALA A 28 0.89 3.74 -0.03
CA ALA A 28 0.98 3.03 -1.30
C ALA A 28 1.70 3.88 -2.37
N LEU A 29 2.18 3.23 -3.44
CA LEU A 29 2.78 3.92 -4.58
C LEU A 29 1.69 4.60 -5.42
N SER A 30 1.90 5.86 -5.83
CA SER A 30 0.94 6.63 -6.63
C SER A 30 0.70 6.01 -8.01
N GLN A 31 1.68 5.29 -8.56
CA GLN A 31 1.64 4.60 -9.85
C GLN A 31 0.58 3.50 -9.94
N ASN A 32 0.17 2.94 -8.80
CA ASN A 32 -0.78 1.83 -8.73
C ASN A 32 -2.21 2.36 -8.57
N GLU A 33 -2.63 3.25 -9.48
CA GLU A 33 -3.88 4.01 -9.41
C GLU A 33 -5.12 3.12 -9.25
N ARG A 34 -5.18 2.00 -9.98
CA ARG A 34 -6.36 1.12 -9.98
C ARG A 34 -6.44 0.30 -8.71
N THR A 35 -5.32 -0.23 -8.23
CA THR A 35 -5.26 -0.90 -6.92
C THR A 35 -5.57 0.09 -5.80
N ASN A 36 -5.04 1.32 -5.87
CA ASN A 36 -5.34 2.38 -4.91
C ASN A 36 -6.84 2.73 -4.90
N HIS A 37 -7.50 2.77 -6.07
CA HIS A 37 -8.94 2.95 -6.16
C HIS A 37 -9.70 1.84 -5.43
N ARG A 38 -9.38 0.56 -5.72
CA ARG A 38 -10.01 -0.60 -5.07
C ARG A 38 -9.83 -0.59 -3.55
N LEU A 39 -8.67 -0.15 -3.06
CA LEU A 39 -8.42 0.01 -1.62
C LEU A 39 -9.29 1.11 -1.01
N ARG A 40 -9.48 2.24 -1.71
CA ARG A 40 -10.39 3.31 -1.26
C ARG A 40 -11.85 2.85 -1.24
N GLU A 41 -12.31 2.15 -2.28
CA GLU A 41 -13.65 1.53 -2.32
C GLU A 41 -13.83 0.50 -1.19
N ALA A 42 -12.75 -0.12 -0.75
CA ALA A 42 -12.79 -1.03 0.38
C ALA A 42 -12.87 -0.33 1.75
N GLY A 43 -12.81 1.00 1.81
CA GLY A 43 -12.94 1.79 3.03
C GLY A 43 -11.61 2.16 3.69
N PHE A 44 -10.48 1.98 2.98
CA PHE A 44 -9.17 2.41 3.47
C PHE A 44 -8.86 3.85 3.04
N GLU A 45 -8.17 4.58 3.91
CA GLU A 45 -7.53 5.84 3.55
C GLU A 45 -6.18 5.52 2.91
N VAL A 46 -6.07 5.77 1.60
CA VAL A 46 -4.83 5.52 0.86
C VAL A 46 -4.06 6.83 0.70
N ILE A 47 -2.86 6.87 1.30
CA ILE A 47 -1.88 7.94 1.22
C ILE A 47 -0.88 7.55 0.11
N PRO A 48 -1.00 8.13 -1.10
CA PRO A 48 -0.08 7.86 -2.18
C PRO A 48 1.23 8.66 -2.01
N PHE A 49 2.35 8.10 -2.44
CA PHE A 49 3.57 8.85 -2.71
C PHE A 49 4.19 8.37 -4.02
N ASP A 50 4.95 9.25 -4.68
CA ASP A 50 5.71 8.89 -5.87
C ASP A 50 6.94 8.06 -5.47
N GLY A 51 6.93 6.78 -5.81
CA GLY A 51 8.06 5.87 -5.58
C GLY A 51 8.71 5.37 -6.86
N SER A 52 8.59 6.11 -7.97
CA SER A 52 9.23 5.75 -9.26
C SER A 52 10.70 5.39 -9.11
N GLU A 53 11.48 6.29 -8.48
CA GLU A 53 12.92 6.11 -8.32
C GLU A 53 13.33 5.23 -7.14
N VAL A 54 12.66 5.36 -5.99
CA VAL A 54 13.11 4.69 -4.76
C VAL A 54 12.49 3.31 -4.57
N ALA A 55 11.32 3.05 -5.15
CA ALA A 55 10.58 1.81 -4.97
C ALA A 55 10.59 0.97 -6.25
N ILE A 56 10.04 1.49 -7.36
CA ILE A 56 9.91 0.72 -8.61
C ILE A 56 11.29 0.40 -9.21
N ASN A 57 12.15 1.41 -9.39
CA ASN A 57 13.53 1.18 -9.86
C ASN A 57 14.35 0.33 -8.86
N GLY A 58 13.99 0.38 -7.57
CA GLY A 58 14.58 -0.46 -6.51
C GLY A 58 14.00 -1.87 -6.41
N GLY A 59 12.98 -2.23 -7.22
CA GLY A 59 12.35 -3.54 -7.22
C GLY A 59 11.50 -3.86 -5.99
N GLY A 60 10.87 -2.85 -5.37
CA GLY A 60 10.05 -3.04 -4.18
C GLY A 60 8.96 -1.99 -3.98
N GLY A 61 8.41 -1.97 -2.78
CA GLY A 61 7.38 -1.03 -2.36
C GLY A 61 7.58 -0.50 -0.94
N PRO A 62 6.58 0.16 -0.36
CA PRO A 62 6.70 0.85 0.93
C PRO A 62 7.05 -0.08 2.10
N THR A 63 6.66 -1.36 2.05
CA THR A 63 7.05 -2.33 3.09
C THR A 63 8.51 -2.76 2.97
N CYS A 64 9.09 -2.76 1.77
CA CYS A 64 10.52 -3.06 1.56
C CYS A 64 11.42 -1.93 2.04
N LEU A 65 10.93 -0.68 1.97
CA LEU A 65 11.65 0.53 2.40
C LEU A 65 11.58 0.78 3.91
N THR A 66 10.85 -0.05 4.66
CA THR A 66 10.57 0.22 6.07
C THR A 66 10.85 -1.00 6.95
N ARG A 67 11.30 -0.73 8.18
CA ARG A 67 11.43 -1.74 9.23
C ARG A 67 10.71 -1.25 10.50
N PRO A 68 9.43 -1.61 10.69
CA PRO A 68 8.68 -1.18 11.87
C PRO A 68 9.34 -1.71 13.15
N LEU A 69 9.74 -0.81 14.05
CA LEU A 69 10.33 -1.17 15.34
C LEU A 69 9.25 -1.39 16.42
N VAL A 70 8.17 -0.63 16.34
CA VAL A 70 7.02 -0.71 17.25
C VAL A 70 5.75 -0.53 16.42
N ARG A 71 4.71 -1.30 16.74
CA ARG A 71 3.35 -1.07 16.26
C ARG A 71 2.44 -0.89 17.46
N GLY A 72 1.63 0.16 17.46
CA GLY A 72 0.60 0.37 18.48
C GLY A 72 -0.50 -0.69 18.39
N ARG A 73 -1.26 -0.90 19.47
CA ARG A 73 -2.51 -1.67 19.39
C ARG A 73 -3.52 -0.87 18.58
N SER A 74 -4.24 -1.54 17.68
CA SER A 74 -5.43 -0.93 17.08
C SER A 74 -6.48 -0.77 18.16
N GLU A 75 -7.02 0.43 18.33
CA GLU A 75 -8.29 0.59 19.04
C GLU A 75 -9.35 -0.14 18.21
N ALA A 76 -10.13 -1.01 18.86
CA ALA A 76 -11.20 -1.73 18.19
C ALA A 76 -12.19 -0.71 17.62
N ARG A 77 -12.45 -0.79 16.32
CA ARG A 77 -13.49 0.00 15.66
C ARG A 77 -14.83 -0.69 15.81
#